data_AF-O25101-F1
#
_entry.id   AF-O25101-F1
#
_cell.length_a   1.000
_cell.length_b   1.000
_cell.length_c   1.000
_cell.angle_alpha   90.00
_cell.angle_beta   90.00
_cell.angle_gamma   90.00
#
_symmetry.space_group_name_H-M   'P 1'
#
loop_
_entity.id
_entity.type
_entity.pdbx_description
1 polymer ?
#
loop_
_entity_poly.entity_id
_entity_poly.type
_entity_poly.pdbx_seq_one_letter_code
_entity_poly.pdbx_strand_id
1 'polypeptide(L)'
;MILACDVGLKRIGIAALLNGVILPLEAILRHNRNQASRDLSDLLREKNIQVLVVGKPHESYADTNARIEHFIKLVDFKGEIVFINEDRSSIEAYENLEHLGKKNKRLAIKDGRLDSLSACRILERYCQKVLKNH
;
A
#
# COMPACT_ATOMS: atom_id res chain seq x y z
N MET A 1 -12.18 -4.55 8.78
CA MET A 1 -11.41 -5.01 7.59
C MET A 1 -9.98 -4.50 7.64
N ILE A 2 -9.07 -5.06 6.85
CA ILE A 2 -7.64 -4.65 6.78
C ILE A 2 -7.36 -4.07 5.39
N LEU A 3 -6.67 -2.94 5.36
CA LEU A 3 -6.20 -2.30 4.14
C LEU A 3 -4.69 -2.08 4.25
N ALA A 4 -3.97 -2.28 3.15
CA ALA A 4 -2.55 -1.94 3.05
C ALA A 4 -2.32 -0.82 2.04
N CYS A 5 -1.29 -0.01 2.28
CA CYS A 5 -0.85 1.01 1.34
C CYS A 5 0.67 1.03 1.13
N ASP A 6 1.07 1.23 -0.13
CA ASP A 6 2.44 1.55 -0.56
C ASP A 6 2.54 3.06 -0.82
N VAL A 7 3.28 3.79 0.02
CA VAL A 7 3.24 5.27 0.04
C VAL A 7 4.31 5.86 -0.88
N GLY A 8 3.99 5.87 -2.17
CA GLY A 8 4.81 6.50 -3.19
C GLY A 8 4.72 8.05 -3.22
N LEU A 9 5.62 8.65 -4.00
CA LEU A 9 5.66 10.10 -4.24
C LEU A 9 4.60 10.57 -5.23
N LYS A 10 4.20 9.72 -6.18
CA LYS A 10 3.22 10.04 -7.24
C LYS A 10 1.87 9.38 -7.02
N ARG A 11 1.86 8.22 -6.38
CA ARG A 11 0.68 7.40 -6.14
C ARG A 11 0.81 6.69 -4.81
N ILE A 12 -0.32 6.28 -4.27
CA ILE A 12 -0.39 5.38 -3.13
C ILE A 12 -1.05 4.11 -3.63
N GLY A 13 -0.29 3.02 -3.69
CA GLY A 13 -0.85 1.71 -4.00
C GLY A 13 -1.77 1.25 -2.88
N ILE A 14 -2.90 0.62 -3.21
CA ILE A 14 -3.89 0.19 -2.23
C ILE A 14 -4.24 -1.29 -2.44
N ALA A 15 -4.33 -2.04 -1.34
CA ALA A 15 -4.86 -3.40 -1.33
C ALA A 15 -5.74 -3.65 -0.10
N ALA A 16 -6.73 -4.51 -0.23
CA ALA A 16 -7.63 -4.87 0.87
C ALA A 16 -7.67 -6.39 1.07
N LEU A 17 -7.83 -6.82 2.33
CA LEU A 17 -8.13 -8.21 2.67
C LEU A 17 -9.65 -8.36 2.81
N LEU A 18 -10.26 -9.06 1.87
CA LEU A 18 -11.69 -9.35 1.84
C LEU A 18 -11.90 -10.86 1.93
N ASN A 19 -12.54 -11.32 3.01
CA ASN A 19 -12.88 -12.73 3.22
C ASN A 19 -11.69 -13.70 2.99
N GLY A 20 -10.49 -13.31 3.44
CA GLY A 20 -9.27 -14.11 3.28
C GLY A 20 -8.56 -13.94 1.92
N VAL A 21 -9.12 -13.16 1.00
CA VAL A 21 -8.51 -12.88 -0.32
C VAL A 21 -7.94 -11.47 -0.33
N ILE A 22 -6.67 -11.34 -0.74
CA ILE A 22 -6.01 -10.05 -0.94
C ILE A 22 -6.33 -9.55 -2.35
N LEU A 23 -6.90 -8.35 -2.45
CA LEU A 23 -7.30 -7.74 -3.71
C LEU A 23 -6.64 -6.36 -3.87
N PRO A 24 -6.02 -6.07 -5.03
CA PRO A 24 -5.59 -4.72 -5.33
C PRO A 24 -6.81 -3.81 -5.55
N LEU A 25 -6.76 -2.61 -5.02
CA LEU A 25 -7.72 -1.54 -5.30
C LEU A 25 -7.08 -0.48 -6.20
N GLU A 26 -7.88 0.47 -6.68
CA GLU A 26 -7.35 1.59 -7.45
C GLU A 26 -6.37 2.41 -6.60
N ALA A 27 -5.20 2.72 -7.18
CA ALA A 27 -4.18 3.50 -6.50
C ALA A 27 -4.63 4.97 -6.38
N ILE A 28 -4.40 5.59 -5.23
CA ILE A 28 -4.68 7.01 -5.05
C ILE A 28 -3.63 7.82 -5.82
N LEU A 29 -4.05 8.66 -6.76
CA LEU A 29 -3.17 9.61 -7.41
C LEU A 29 -2.81 10.73 -6.43
N ARG A 30 -1.52 10.93 -6.17
CA ARG A 30 -1.03 11.89 -5.20
C ARG A 30 -0.63 13.18 -5.91
N HIS A 31 -1.49 14.19 -5.82
CA HIS A 31 -1.17 15.55 -6.28
C HIS A 31 -0.46 16.35 -5.18
N ASN A 32 -0.88 16.17 -3.94
CA ASN A 32 -0.21 16.71 -2.76
C ASN A 32 -0.54 15.87 -1.51
N ARG A 33 0.17 16.13 -0.41
CA ARG A 33 0.05 15.34 0.84
C ARG A 33 -1.34 15.45 1.49
N ASN A 34 -2.00 16.61 1.40
CA ASN A 34 -3.29 16.84 2.06
C ASN A 34 -4.45 16.24 1.27
N GLN A 35 -4.40 16.29 -0.07
CA GLN A 35 -5.38 15.59 -0.91
C GLN A 35 -5.23 14.08 -0.72
N ALA A 36 -4.02 13.54 -0.86
CA ALA A 36 -3.83 12.10 -0.72
C ALA A 36 -4.18 11.59 0.69
N SER A 37 -3.96 12.38 1.74
CA SER A 37 -4.35 11.98 3.10
C SER A 37 -5.87 12.01 3.28
N ARG A 38 -6.59 12.99 2.71
CA ARG A 38 -8.05 13.02 2.72
C ARG A 38 -8.65 11.84 1.96
N ASP A 39 -8.20 11.59 0.73
CA ASP A 39 -8.70 10.49 -0.09
C ASP A 39 -8.49 9.13 0.60
N LEU A 40 -7.33 8.94 1.24
CA LEU A 40 -7.06 7.75 2.03
C LEU A 40 -7.97 7.68 3.27
N SER A 41 -8.19 8.79 3.98
CA SER A 41 -9.09 8.85 5.14
C SER A 41 -10.52 8.49 4.75
N ASP A 42 -11.01 9.02 3.64
CA ASP A 42 -12.34 8.75 3.10
C ASP A 42 -12.49 7.29 2.73
N LEU A 43 -11.51 6.71 2.03
CA LEU A 43 -11.50 5.29 1.69
C LEU A 43 -11.53 4.40 2.94
N LEU A 44 -10.70 4.72 3.95
CA LEU A 44 -10.64 3.95 5.20
C LEU A 44 -11.99 3.97 5.94
N ARG A 45 -12.65 5.13 5.95
CA ARG A 45 -13.98 5.30 6.56
C ARG A 45 -15.07 4.59 5.77
N GLU A 46 -15.13 4.78 4.45
CA GLU A 46 -16.13 4.14 3.58
C GLU A 46 -16.07 2.61 3.69
N LYS A 47 -14.86 2.06 3.72
CA LYS A 47 -14.64 0.62 3.84
C LYS A 47 -14.65 0.14 5.30
N ASN A 48 -14.92 0.98 6.31
CA ASN A 48 -14.88 0.59 7.73
C ASN A 48 -13.60 -0.20 8.08
N ILE A 49 -12.45 0.33 7.66
CA ILE A 49 -11.16 -0.29 7.92
C ILE A 49 -10.84 -0.19 9.42
N GLN A 50 -10.28 -1.25 9.97
CA GLN A 50 -9.88 -1.36 11.38
C GLN A 50 -8.37 -1.35 11.54
N VAL A 51 -7.65 -1.90 10.56
CA VAL A 51 -6.19 -1.92 10.52
C VAL A 51 -5.70 -1.37 9.19
N LEU A 52 -4.86 -0.35 9.26
CA LEU A 52 -4.11 0.19 8.13
C LEU A 52 -2.66 -0.30 8.21
N VAL A 53 -2.26 -1.11 7.23
CA VAL A 53 -0.89 -1.61 7.07
C VAL A 53 -0.14 -0.67 6.14
N VAL A 54 0.94 -0.06 6.62
CA VAL A 54 1.71 0.92 5.85
C VAL A 54 3.06 0.33 5.47
N GLY A 55 3.35 0.31 4.17
CA GLY A 55 4.69 0.04 3.65
C GLY A 55 5.68 1.11 4.11
N LYS A 56 6.80 0.68 4.64
CA LYS A 56 7.90 1.54 5.08
C LYS A 56 9.22 0.83 4.80
N PRO A 57 10.23 1.49 4.21
CA PRO A 57 11.49 0.82 3.88
C PRO A 57 12.31 0.54 5.14
N HIS A 58 13.46 -0.12 4.97
CA HIS A 58 14.43 -0.30 6.05
C HIS A 58 14.74 1.01 6.80
N GLU A 59 15.05 0.92 8.10
CA GLU A 59 15.31 2.08 8.96
C GLU A 59 16.44 2.99 8.46
N SER A 60 17.40 2.42 7.74
CA SER A 60 18.50 3.15 7.08
C SER A 60 18.03 4.23 6.10
N TYR A 61 16.80 4.12 5.56
CA TYR A 61 16.20 5.12 4.68
C TYR A 61 15.44 6.20 5.48
N ALA A 62 16.15 6.88 6.40
CA ALA A 62 15.58 7.80 7.39
C ALA A 62 14.66 8.88 6.78
N ASP A 63 15.05 9.54 5.69
CA ASP A 63 14.26 10.60 5.06
C ASP A 63 12.93 10.08 4.49
N THR A 64 12.96 8.92 3.83
CA THR A 64 11.74 8.28 3.32
C THR A 64 10.83 7.87 4.46
N ASN A 65 11.41 7.30 5.53
CA ASN A 65 10.69 6.93 6.74
C ASN A 65 9.98 8.12 7.39
N ALA A 66 10.70 9.22 7.62
CA ALA A 66 10.14 10.44 8.19
C ALA A 66 9.01 11.03 7.31
N ARG A 67 9.18 10.99 5.98
CA ARG A 67 8.16 11.44 5.03
C ARG A 67 6.90 10.60 5.09
N ILE A 68 7.03 9.28 5.15
CA ILE A 68 5.88 8.35 5.25
C ILE A 68 5.16 8.59 6.57
N GLU A 69 5.88 8.61 7.70
CA GLU A 69 5.28 8.86 9.01
C GLU A 69 4.58 10.21 9.09
N HIS A 70 5.19 11.28 8.57
CA HIS A 70 4.56 12.58 8.49
C HIS A 70 3.29 12.52 7.64
N PHE A 71 3.30 11.80 6.51
CA PHE A 71 2.11 11.65 5.68
C PHE A 71 1.00 10.90 6.42
N ILE A 72 1.31 9.79 7.08
CA ILE A 72 0.33 9.00 7.84
C ILE A 72 -0.30 9.78 8.99
N LYS A 73 0.46 10.69 9.64
CA LYS A 73 -0.10 11.60 10.66
C LYS A 73 -1.18 12.55 10.13
N LEU A 74 -1.26 12.78 8.82
CA LEU A 74 -2.29 13.60 8.18
C LEU A 74 -3.56 12.83 7.85
N VAL A 75 -3.54 11.49 7.97
CA VAL A 75 -4.68 10.62 7.68
C VAL A 75 -5.59 10.61 8.92
N ASP A 76 -6.85 10.99 8.75
CA ASP A 76 -7.86 10.90 9.80
C ASP A 76 -8.34 9.45 9.93
N PHE A 77 -7.59 8.67 10.71
CA PHE A 77 -7.87 7.27 10.93
C PHE A 77 -7.73 6.94 12.42
N LYS A 78 -8.77 6.30 12.98
CA LYS A 78 -8.85 5.94 14.40
C LYS A 78 -8.55 4.47 14.67
N GLY A 79 -8.34 3.68 13.62
CA GLY A 79 -7.98 2.28 13.75
C GLY A 79 -6.50 2.08 14.04
N GLU A 80 -6.09 0.82 14.05
CA GLU A 80 -4.70 0.44 14.27
C GLU A 80 -3.85 0.71 13.03
N ILE A 81 -2.68 1.32 13.22
CA ILE A 81 -1.71 1.55 12.15
C ILE A 81 -0.49 0.66 12.40
N VAL A 82 -0.17 -0.20 11.44
CA VAL A 82 0.95 -1.14 11.52
C VAL A 82 1.93 -0.85 10.39
N PHE A 83 3.21 -0.72 10.71
CA PHE A 83 4.26 -0.57 9.69
C PHE A 83 4.87 -1.91 9.32
N ILE A 84 5.04 -2.16 8.03
CA ILE A 84 5.64 -3.36 7.47
C ILE A 84 6.76 -2.97 6.52
N ASN A 85 7.87 -3.72 6.57
CA ASN A 85 8.98 -3.52 5.66
C ASN A 85 8.48 -3.71 4.20
N GLU A 86 8.64 -2.68 3.38
CA GLU A 86 8.23 -2.68 1.96
C GLU A 86 9.37 -2.98 0.98
N ASP A 87 10.60 -3.19 1.46
CA ASP A 87 11.76 -3.38 0.61
C ASP A 87 11.49 -4.48 -0.41
N ARG A 88 11.86 -4.22 -1.67
CA ARG A 88 11.65 -5.10 -2.84
C ARG A 88 10.20 -5.40 -3.23
N SER A 89 9.19 -4.89 -2.51
CA SER A 89 7.78 -5.15 -2.83
C SER A 89 7.43 -4.77 -4.28
N SER A 90 7.97 -3.67 -4.79
CA SER A 90 7.77 -3.22 -6.18
C SER A 90 8.42 -4.13 -7.22
N ILE A 91 9.55 -4.76 -6.87
CA ILE A 91 10.26 -5.72 -7.73
C ILE A 91 9.44 -7.01 -7.77
N GLU A 92 9.04 -7.54 -6.62
CA GLU A 92 8.19 -8.73 -6.48
C GLU A 92 6.82 -8.54 -7.17
N ALA A 93 6.24 -7.34 -7.09
CA ALA A 93 5.02 -7.00 -7.79
C ALA A 93 5.22 -6.94 -9.31
N TYR A 94 6.38 -6.45 -9.78
CA TYR A 94 6.70 -6.42 -11.20
C TYR A 94 6.96 -7.82 -11.77
N GLU A 95 7.60 -8.71 -10.99
CA GLU A 95 7.80 -10.13 -11.32
C GLU A 95 6.46 -10.85 -11.55
N ASN A 96 5.44 -10.55 -10.76
CA ASN A 96 4.08 -11.08 -10.99
C ASN A 96 3.49 -10.71 -12.34
N LEU A 97 3.94 -9.60 -12.93
CA LEU A 97 3.48 -9.15 -14.24
C LEU A 97 4.25 -9.83 -15.38
N GLU A 98 5.19 -10.75 -15.11
CA GLU A 98 6.10 -11.29 -16.12
C GLU A 98 5.40 -11.91 -17.32
N HIS A 99 4.30 -12.60 -17.07
CA HIS A 99 3.45 -13.24 -18.08
C HIS A 99 2.74 -12.24 -19.01
N LEU A 100 2.68 -10.96 -18.64
CA LEU A 100 2.09 -9.92 -19.49
C LEU A 100 3.07 -9.46 -20.57
N GLY A 101 2.55 -9.19 -21.76
CA GLY A 101 3.30 -8.52 -22.82
C GLY A 101 3.83 -7.14 -22.38
N LYS A 102 4.95 -6.70 -22.96
CA LYS A 102 5.63 -5.43 -22.62
C LYS A 102 4.68 -4.21 -22.55
N LYS A 103 3.71 -4.13 -23.48
CA LYS A 103 2.71 -3.05 -23.52
C LYS A 103 1.85 -3.02 -22.26
N ASN A 104 1.38 -4.19 -21.80
CA ASN A 104 0.52 -4.29 -20.63
C ASN A 104 1.29 -4.06 -19.33
N LYS A 105 2.56 -4.50 -19.25
CA LYS A 105 3.47 -4.14 -18.13
C LYS A 105 3.63 -2.62 -18.01
N ARG A 106 3.91 -1.95 -19.13
CA ARG A 106 4.06 -0.48 -19.16
C ARG A 106 2.77 0.23 -18.80
N LEU A 107 1.62 -0.31 -19.20
CA LEU A 107 0.31 0.22 -18.83
C LEU A 107 0.09 0.09 -17.32
N ALA A 108 0.37 -1.07 -16.73
CA ALA A 108 0.26 -1.31 -15.28
C ALA A 108 1.14 -0.37 -14.42
N ILE A 109 2.31 0.01 -14.93
CA ILE A 109 3.15 1.04 -14.29
C ILE A 109 2.52 2.42 -14.41
N LYS A 110 1.91 2.73 -15.57
CA LYS A 110 1.37 4.06 -15.85
C LYS A 110 0.07 4.32 -15.07
N ASP A 111 -0.80 3.33 -15.00
CA ASP A 111 -2.13 3.43 -14.40
C ASP A 111 -2.16 3.17 -12.88
N GLY A 112 -1.03 2.81 -12.26
CA GLY A 112 -0.94 2.63 -10.81
C GLY A 112 -1.22 1.20 -10.34
N ARG A 113 -1.54 0.26 -11.23
CA ARG A 113 -1.71 -1.15 -10.85
C ARG A 113 -0.46 -1.74 -10.22
N LEU A 114 0.74 -1.35 -10.68
CA LEU A 114 1.98 -1.84 -10.06
C LEU A 114 2.10 -1.39 -8.59
N ASP A 115 1.73 -0.15 -8.29
CA ASP A 115 1.73 0.38 -6.93
C ASP A 115 0.75 -0.44 -6.04
N SER A 116 -0.47 -0.69 -6.51
CA SER A 116 -1.44 -1.51 -5.76
C SER A 116 -1.04 -2.98 -5.62
N LEU A 117 -0.33 -3.55 -6.60
CA LEU A 117 0.25 -4.88 -6.46
C LEU A 117 1.39 -4.92 -5.42
N SER A 118 2.13 -3.82 -5.28
CA SER A 118 3.13 -3.67 -4.21
C SER A 118 2.44 -3.62 -2.84
N ALA A 119 1.31 -2.92 -2.74
CA ALA A 119 0.45 -2.93 -1.55
C ALA A 119 -0.10 -4.35 -1.23
N CYS A 120 -0.42 -5.17 -2.23
CA CYS A 120 -0.77 -6.58 -2.00
C CYS A 120 0.39 -7.34 -1.33
N ARG A 121 1.64 -7.15 -1.79
CA ARG A 121 2.81 -7.79 -1.18
C ARG A 121 3.03 -7.34 0.26
N ILE A 122 2.84 -6.06 0.56
CA ILE A 122 2.89 -5.54 1.93
C ILE A 122 1.83 -6.20 2.80
N LEU A 123 0.60 -6.34 2.30
CA LEU A 123 -0.50 -7.00 3.02
C LEU A 123 -0.24 -8.49 3.25
N GLU A 124 0.32 -9.18 2.26
CA GLU A 124 0.73 -10.58 2.39
C GLU A 124 1.78 -10.74 3.51
N ARG A 125 2.79 -9.87 3.56
CA ARG A 125 3.81 -9.87 4.61
C ARG A 125 3.20 -9.65 6.00
N TYR A 126 2.23 -8.73 6.13
CA TYR A 126 1.47 -8.55 7.36
C TYR A 126 0.70 -9.81 7.77
N CYS A 127 -0.08 -10.38 6.84
CA CYS A 127 -0.86 -11.58 7.08
C CYS A 127 0.03 -12.76 7.48
N GLN A 128 1.19 -12.93 6.85
CA GLN A 128 2.17 -13.95 7.23
C GLN A 128 2.69 -13.74 8.66
N LYS A 129 3.04 -12.50 9.02
CA LYS A 129 3.55 -12.17 10.36
C LYS A 129 2.53 -12.41 11.47
N VAL A 130 1.24 -12.19 11.19
CA VAL A 130 0.17 -12.30 12.20
C VAL A 130 -0.47 -13.70 12.22
N LEU A 131 -0.74 -14.30 11.05
CA LEU A 131 -1.48 -15.55 10.94
C LEU A 131 -0.62 -16.81 11.03
N LYS A 132 0.69 -16.75 10.72
CA LYS A 132 1.58 -17.91 10.84
C LYS A 132 2.21 -18.08 12.23
N ASN A 133 1.65 -17.47 13.27
CA ASN A 133 2.02 -17.76 14.66
C ASN A 133 1.30 -19.01 15.21
N HIS A 134 0.88 -19.93 14.34
CA HIS A 134 0.36 -21.27 14.64
C HIS A 134 1.08 -22.29 13.79
#